data_AF-A0A387BB64-F1
#
_entry.id   AF-A0A387BB64-F1
#
_cell.length_a   1.000
_cell.length_b   1.000
_cell.length_c   1.000
_cell.angle_alpha   90.00
_cell.angle_beta   90.00
_cell.angle_gamma   90.00
#
_symmetry.space_group_name_H-M   'P 1'
#
loop_
_entity.id
_entity.type
_entity.pdbx_description
1 polymer ?
#
loop_
_entity_poly.entity_id
_entity_poly.type
_entity_poly.pdbx_seq_one_letter_code
_entity_poly.pdbx_strand_id
1 'polypeptide(L)'
;MPFVAGVDSSTQSCKVVIRDADTGAVVRTGRASHPAGTEVPPAAWWDALQTAIADAGGLDDVAAISVGGQQHGMVVLDAEGRVIRDALLWNDTRSARAARDLIEEFGAAELARRTGSVPVASFTATKLRWLRDAEPENAARVAAVALPHDWLSWRLRGYGPADESPLGPVLEALATDRSDASGTSYWSPATGDYDRELLVASLGHDAVLPRIAGPGESIGETVALPGIPAGILVGPGAGDNAAAALGLGAVAGDVVVSIGTSGTVFAVTDRPIADETGTVAGFADASGVYLPLVATLNAARVLDSVSRLLGVDHDALGELALAAEPGSAGLVLQPYFEGERTPNLPDATATLFGMTLASTTRENLARAAVEGMLCGLADGLDAVRRLGVTAARVLLVGGAAANPAVSRVASEVFDAAVVVPEPGEYVALGATVQAAWALTGSRPAWTVATLARLDASTVPLIREQYAAHAATA
;
A
#
# COMPACT_ATOMS: atom_id res chain seq x y z
N MET A 1 -0.91 25.85 19.92
CA MET A 1 -0.75 24.38 20.00
C MET A 1 -0.07 23.96 18.72
N PRO A 2 0.86 23.00 18.74
CA PRO A 2 1.73 22.76 17.60
C PRO A 2 0.99 22.08 16.43
N PHE A 3 1.48 22.29 15.22
CA PHE A 3 1.05 21.50 14.06
C PHE A 3 1.87 20.21 13.95
N VAL A 4 1.31 19.23 13.26
CA VAL A 4 2.01 17.99 12.88
C VAL A 4 1.97 17.79 11.37
N ALA A 5 3.02 17.22 10.81
CA ALA A 5 3.14 16.92 9.40
C ALA A 5 3.11 15.42 9.13
N GLY A 6 2.47 15.03 8.04
CA GLY A 6 2.51 13.69 7.49
C GLY A 6 2.93 13.74 6.04
N VAL A 7 3.90 12.91 5.70
CA VAL A 7 4.41 12.78 4.33
C VAL A 7 3.81 11.53 3.69
N ASP A 8 3.38 11.63 2.44
CA ASP A 8 3.12 10.50 1.55
C ASP A 8 4.15 10.54 0.42
N SER A 9 5.15 9.67 0.49
CA SER A 9 6.17 9.47 -0.54
C SER A 9 5.82 8.24 -1.40
N SER A 10 4.78 8.42 -2.23
CA SER A 10 4.29 7.41 -3.18
C SER A 10 5.23 7.25 -4.38
N THR A 11 4.96 6.27 -5.25
CA THR A 11 5.72 6.08 -6.50
C THR A 11 5.72 7.31 -7.41
N GLN A 12 4.61 8.06 -7.48
CA GLN A 12 4.42 9.12 -8.48
C GLN A 12 4.65 10.53 -7.94
N SER A 13 4.53 10.73 -6.63
CA SER A 13 4.67 12.05 -6.02
C SER A 13 4.96 11.98 -4.52
N CYS A 14 5.56 13.05 -4.00
CA CYS A 14 5.59 13.35 -2.59
C CYS A 14 4.49 14.35 -2.24
N LYS A 15 3.74 14.09 -1.17
CA LYS A 15 2.73 15.02 -0.61
C LYS A 15 3.03 15.25 0.86
N VAL A 16 2.87 16.48 1.32
CA VAL A 16 2.99 16.86 2.73
C VAL A 16 1.64 17.41 3.15
N VAL A 17 1.08 16.87 4.24
CA VAL A 17 -0.15 17.36 4.86
C VAL A 17 0.17 17.83 6.28
N ILE A 18 -0.18 19.06 6.59
CA ILE A 18 0.01 19.67 7.91
C ILE A 18 -1.36 19.79 8.58
N ARG A 19 -1.47 19.25 9.79
CA ARG A 19 -2.70 19.25 10.60
C ARG A 19 -2.51 19.93 11.94
N ASP A 20 -3.61 20.48 12.42
CA ASP A 20 -3.75 20.87 13.83
C ASP A 20 -3.77 19.63 14.72
N ALA A 21 -2.84 19.56 15.69
CA ALA A 21 -2.64 18.37 16.50
C ALA A 21 -3.81 18.05 17.45
N ASP A 22 -4.63 19.05 17.81
CA ASP A 22 -5.76 18.86 18.70
C ASP A 22 -7.00 18.40 17.93
N THR A 23 -7.34 19.13 16.87
CA THR A 23 -8.58 18.94 16.11
C THR A 23 -8.44 17.94 14.98
N GLY A 24 -7.22 17.70 14.49
CA GLY A 24 -6.99 16.96 13.26
C GLY A 24 -7.47 17.72 12.01
N ALA A 25 -7.72 19.03 12.07
CA ALA A 25 -8.06 19.80 10.88
C ALA A 25 -6.84 19.91 9.95
N VAL A 26 -7.03 19.72 8.65
CA VAL A 26 -5.98 20.01 7.65
C VAL A 26 -5.81 21.52 7.55
N VAL A 27 -4.59 22.00 7.74
CA VAL A 27 -4.23 23.42 7.74
C VAL A 27 -3.53 23.80 6.44
N ARG A 28 -2.56 23.00 6.00
CA ARG A 28 -1.77 23.24 4.78
C ARG A 28 -1.42 21.92 4.10
N THR A 29 -1.21 22.00 2.80
CA THR A 29 -0.76 20.87 1.99
C THR A 29 0.26 21.34 0.96
N GLY A 30 1.20 20.49 0.61
CA GLY A 30 2.12 20.72 -0.50
C GLY A 30 2.41 19.45 -1.27
N ARG A 31 2.85 19.58 -2.52
CA ARG A 31 3.07 18.44 -3.40
C ARG A 31 4.25 18.67 -4.36
N ALA A 32 4.96 17.59 -4.66
CA ALA A 32 5.93 17.53 -5.75
C ALA A 32 5.86 16.18 -6.46
N SER A 33 6.19 16.15 -7.74
CA SER A 33 6.21 14.92 -8.54
C SER A 33 7.52 14.15 -8.38
N HIS A 34 7.44 12.82 -8.43
CA HIS A 34 8.60 11.96 -8.64
C HIS A 34 8.79 11.68 -10.13
N PRO A 35 10.01 11.32 -10.57
CA PRO A 35 10.23 10.76 -11.90
C PRO A 35 9.39 9.50 -12.11
N ALA A 36 8.94 9.25 -13.34
CA ALA A 36 8.31 7.99 -13.70
C ALA A 36 9.36 6.87 -13.80
N GLY A 37 8.99 5.65 -13.44
CA GLY A 37 9.84 4.47 -13.57
C GLY A 37 9.51 3.37 -12.57
N THR A 38 10.12 2.20 -12.76
CA THR A 38 10.18 1.11 -11.77
C THR A 38 11.50 1.08 -11.01
N GLU A 39 12.39 2.02 -11.34
CA GLU A 39 13.69 2.27 -10.72
C GLU A 39 13.89 3.77 -10.67
N VAL A 40 14.25 4.31 -9.50
CA VAL A 40 14.38 5.75 -9.28
C VAL A 40 15.56 6.03 -8.33
N PRO A 41 16.38 7.05 -8.59
CA PRO A 41 17.40 7.48 -7.63
C PRO A 41 16.73 8.02 -6.36
N PRO A 42 17.05 7.53 -5.15
CA PRO A 42 16.45 8.02 -3.90
C PRO A 42 16.59 9.53 -3.69
N ALA A 43 17.64 10.16 -4.23
CA ALA A 43 17.80 11.61 -4.23
C ALA A 43 16.57 12.36 -4.78
N ALA A 44 15.88 11.81 -5.78
CA ALA A 44 14.67 12.40 -6.32
C ALA A 44 13.52 12.48 -5.30
N TRP A 45 13.45 11.53 -4.35
CA TRP A 45 12.47 11.60 -3.26
C TRP A 45 12.80 12.68 -2.26
N TRP A 46 14.09 12.88 -1.97
CA TRP A 46 14.54 13.96 -1.09
C TRP A 46 14.26 15.35 -1.69
N ASP A 47 14.53 15.53 -2.98
CA ASP A 47 14.24 16.77 -3.69
C ASP A 47 12.74 17.07 -3.75
N ALA A 48 11.93 16.04 -4.02
CA ALA A 48 10.48 16.16 -4.02
C ALA A 48 9.93 16.46 -2.61
N LEU A 49 10.48 15.85 -1.55
CA LEU A 49 10.09 16.17 -0.17
C LEU A 49 10.39 17.64 0.17
N GLN A 50 11.59 18.13 -0.13
CA GLN A 50 11.94 19.54 0.11
C GLN A 50 11.01 20.48 -0.68
N THR A 51 10.70 20.15 -1.93
CA THR A 51 9.78 20.92 -2.77
C THR A 51 8.36 20.92 -2.18
N ALA A 52 7.86 19.77 -1.76
CA ALA A 52 6.53 19.63 -1.17
C ALA A 52 6.43 20.33 0.21
N ILE A 53 7.51 20.34 1.00
CA ILE A 53 7.61 21.11 2.24
C ILE A 53 7.50 22.61 1.95
N ALA A 54 8.25 23.11 0.95
CA ALA A 54 8.20 24.51 0.55
C ALA A 54 6.80 24.90 0.05
N ASP A 55 6.17 24.05 -0.77
CA ASP A 55 4.81 24.23 -1.29
C ASP A 55 3.76 24.25 -0.15
N ALA A 56 3.97 23.47 0.92
CA ALA A 56 3.14 23.48 2.13
C ALA A 56 3.36 24.70 3.04
N GLY A 57 4.27 25.62 2.68
CA GLY A 57 4.60 26.82 3.44
C GLY A 57 5.63 26.61 4.56
N GLY A 58 6.42 25.53 4.51
CA GLY A 58 7.49 25.24 5.48
C GLY A 58 7.02 24.51 6.75
N LEU A 59 7.97 24.25 7.65
CA LEU A 59 7.79 23.44 8.87
C LEU A 59 8.11 24.21 10.17
N ASP A 60 8.28 25.53 10.15
CA ASP A 60 8.69 26.33 11.32
C ASP A 60 7.75 26.22 12.53
N ASP A 61 6.48 25.90 12.31
CA ASP A 61 5.42 25.75 13.30
C ASP A 61 4.99 24.28 13.52
N VAL A 62 5.74 23.32 12.97
CA VAL A 62 5.48 21.88 13.06
C VAL A 62 6.33 21.27 14.18
N ALA A 63 5.71 20.58 15.13
CA ALA A 63 6.41 19.93 16.23
C ALA A 63 6.74 18.45 15.99
N ALA A 64 6.03 17.78 15.08
CA ALA A 64 6.32 16.40 14.72
C ALA A 64 6.00 16.10 13.25
N ILE A 65 6.75 15.18 12.66
CA ILE A 65 6.61 14.70 11.28
C ILE A 65 6.73 13.18 11.22
N SER A 66 5.94 12.51 10.37
CA SER A 66 6.14 11.08 10.05
C SER A 66 6.06 10.88 8.54
N VAL A 67 6.64 9.78 8.03
CA VAL A 67 6.68 9.47 6.60
C VAL A 67 5.94 8.17 6.31
N GLY A 68 4.86 8.27 5.55
CA GLY A 68 4.27 7.16 4.80
C GLY A 68 5.02 7.01 3.47
N GLY A 69 5.44 5.79 3.11
CA GLY A 69 6.18 5.55 1.88
C GLY A 69 5.65 4.38 1.08
N GLN A 70 5.89 4.40 -0.23
CA GLN A 70 5.68 3.22 -1.08
C GLN A 70 6.46 2.02 -0.51
N GLN A 71 5.80 0.87 -0.41
CA GLN A 71 6.41 -0.31 0.20
C GLN A 71 7.49 -0.94 -0.69
N HIS A 72 8.32 -1.76 -0.06
CA HIS A 72 9.26 -2.71 -0.68
C HIS A 72 10.45 -2.14 -1.46
N GLY A 73 10.50 -0.83 -1.74
CA GLY A 73 11.57 -0.20 -2.51
C GLY A 73 12.95 -0.53 -1.94
N MET A 74 13.85 -1.11 -2.73
CA MET A 74 15.16 -1.53 -2.24
C MET A 74 16.15 -0.35 -2.27
N VAL A 75 16.44 0.25 -1.12
CA VAL A 75 17.55 1.20 -0.96
C VAL A 75 18.73 0.48 -0.34
N VAL A 76 19.83 0.40 -1.07
CA VAL A 76 21.08 -0.21 -0.61
C VAL A 76 22.15 0.85 -0.45
N LEU A 77 22.75 0.90 0.74
CA LEU A 77 23.76 1.89 1.11
C LEU A 77 25.12 1.22 1.31
N ASP A 78 26.19 1.89 0.88
CA ASP A 78 27.55 1.49 1.23
C ASP A 78 27.96 1.96 2.64
N ALA A 79 29.18 1.63 3.07
CA ALA A 79 29.69 1.94 4.40
C ALA A 79 29.79 3.45 4.67
N GLU A 80 29.84 4.26 3.61
CA GLU A 80 29.84 5.72 3.68
C GLU A 80 28.44 6.33 3.52
N GLY A 81 27.39 5.49 3.59
CA GLY A 81 25.99 5.93 3.52
C GLY A 81 25.56 6.40 2.14
N ARG A 82 26.32 6.11 1.09
CA ARG A 82 25.96 6.45 -0.29
C ARG A 82 25.06 5.38 -0.87
N VAL A 83 24.05 5.83 -1.61
CA VAL A 83 23.21 4.92 -2.38
C VAL A 83 24.06 4.25 -3.46
N ILE A 84 24.10 2.92 -3.47
CA ILE A 84 24.95 2.14 -4.38
C ILE A 84 24.42 2.19 -5.81
N ARG A 85 23.09 2.24 -5.97
CA ARG A 85 22.38 2.34 -7.24
C ARG A 85 20.94 2.79 -7.04
N ASP A 86 20.26 3.16 -8.12
CA ASP A 86 18.85 3.52 -8.08
C ASP A 86 17.99 2.41 -7.45
N ALA A 87 16.96 2.83 -6.70
CA ALA A 87 16.14 1.91 -5.93
C ALA A 87 15.16 1.17 -6.84
N LEU A 88 15.14 -0.16 -6.76
CA LEU A 88 14.12 -0.98 -7.41
C LEU A 88 12.80 -0.90 -6.65
N LEU A 89 11.75 -0.46 -7.32
CA LEU A 89 10.43 -0.21 -6.73
C LEU A 89 9.56 -1.45 -6.72
N TRP A 90 8.41 -1.39 -6.04
CA TRP A 90 7.47 -2.52 -5.90
C TRP A 90 6.92 -3.04 -7.24
N ASN A 91 6.86 -2.18 -8.25
CA ASN A 91 6.38 -2.49 -9.59
C ASN A 91 7.49 -2.95 -10.54
N ASP A 92 8.73 -3.07 -10.08
CA ASP A 92 9.83 -3.66 -10.85
C ASP A 92 9.70 -5.18 -10.91
N THR A 93 9.90 -5.76 -12.10
CA THR A 93 9.69 -7.19 -12.35
C THR A 93 10.98 -7.97 -12.58
N ARG A 94 12.16 -7.32 -12.56
CA ARG A 94 13.45 -7.99 -12.81
C ARG A 94 13.74 -9.11 -11.81
N SER A 95 13.27 -8.97 -10.57
CA SER A 95 13.42 -9.94 -9.49
C SER A 95 12.41 -11.10 -9.52
N ALA A 96 11.59 -11.24 -10.57
CA ALA A 96 10.60 -12.32 -10.64
C ALA A 96 11.22 -13.73 -10.64
N ARG A 97 12.41 -13.91 -11.26
CA ARG A 97 13.15 -15.18 -11.17
C ARG A 97 13.68 -15.43 -9.76
N ALA A 98 14.27 -14.41 -9.15
CA ALA A 98 14.77 -14.47 -7.78
C ALA A 98 13.69 -14.85 -6.76
N ALA A 99 12.46 -14.37 -6.95
CA ALA A 99 11.31 -14.79 -6.15
C ALA A 99 11.07 -16.31 -6.23
N ARG A 100 11.06 -16.87 -7.44
CA ARG A 100 10.91 -18.32 -7.65
C ARG A 100 12.06 -19.10 -7.04
N ASP A 101 13.30 -18.62 -7.20
CA ASP A 101 14.47 -19.30 -6.65
C ASP A 101 14.42 -19.36 -5.11
N LEU A 102 13.98 -18.29 -4.43
CA LEU A 102 13.77 -18.30 -2.98
C LEU A 102 12.66 -19.29 -2.56
N ILE A 103 11.58 -19.38 -3.33
CA ILE A 103 10.49 -20.34 -3.08
C ILE A 103 10.97 -21.78 -3.28
N GLU A 104 11.75 -22.05 -4.33
CA GLU A 104 12.35 -23.36 -4.60
C GLU A 104 13.33 -23.77 -3.49
N GLU A 105 14.08 -22.81 -2.93
CA GLU A 105 15.10 -23.03 -1.89
C GLU A 105 14.49 -23.29 -0.50
N PHE A 106 13.51 -22.50 -0.07
CA PHE A 106 12.96 -22.55 1.30
C PHE A 106 11.58 -23.21 1.39
N GLY A 107 10.82 -23.24 0.30
CA GLY A 107 9.42 -23.68 0.27
C GLY A 107 8.43 -22.58 0.65
N ALA A 108 7.31 -22.51 -0.08
CA ALA A 108 6.29 -21.47 0.11
C ALA A 108 5.68 -21.46 1.53
N ALA A 109 5.31 -22.63 2.06
CA ALA A 109 4.72 -22.74 3.40
C ALA A 109 5.67 -22.24 4.50
N GLU A 110 6.97 -22.51 4.37
CA GLU A 110 7.97 -22.08 5.34
C GLU A 110 8.24 -20.58 5.24
N LEU A 111 8.32 -20.02 4.03
CA LEU A 111 8.44 -18.58 3.83
C LEU A 111 7.22 -17.82 4.39
N ALA A 112 6.01 -18.32 4.13
CA ALA A 112 4.78 -17.77 4.69
C ALA A 112 4.78 -17.84 6.23
N ARG A 113 5.21 -18.96 6.81
CA ARG A 113 5.32 -19.11 8.27
C ARG A 113 6.34 -18.17 8.89
N ARG A 114 7.51 -18.00 8.25
CA ARG A 114 8.62 -17.19 8.75
C ARG A 114 8.36 -15.70 8.60
N THR A 115 7.76 -15.27 7.50
CA THR A 115 7.68 -13.84 7.12
C THR A 115 6.26 -13.32 6.91
N GLY A 116 5.25 -14.17 7.06
CA GLY A 116 3.86 -13.86 6.72
C GLY A 116 3.55 -13.92 5.24
N SER A 117 4.55 -14.05 4.36
CA SER A 117 4.38 -13.91 2.91
C SER A 117 5.15 -14.93 2.09
N VAL A 118 4.58 -15.35 0.96
CA VAL A 118 5.32 -16.03 -0.12
C VAL A 118 5.82 -14.94 -1.08
N PRO A 119 7.14 -14.86 -1.36
CA PRO A 119 7.68 -13.69 -2.03
C PRO A 119 7.32 -13.61 -3.51
N VAL A 120 7.00 -12.38 -3.93
CA VAL A 120 6.86 -11.99 -5.34
C VAL A 120 7.90 -10.92 -5.68
N ALA A 121 8.05 -10.57 -6.97
CA ALA A 121 9.05 -9.61 -7.45
C ALA A 121 9.04 -8.27 -6.70
N SER A 122 7.88 -7.86 -6.18
CA SER A 122 7.74 -6.62 -5.42
C SER A 122 8.60 -6.58 -4.16
N PHE A 123 8.79 -7.70 -3.45
CA PHE A 123 9.38 -7.71 -2.11
C PHE A 123 10.89 -7.52 -2.12
N THR A 124 11.40 -6.87 -1.07
CA THR A 124 12.80 -6.43 -0.98
C THR A 124 13.79 -7.59 -1.04
N ALA A 125 13.50 -8.74 -0.39
CA ALA A 125 14.31 -9.95 -0.45
C ALA A 125 14.61 -10.38 -1.90
N THR A 126 13.61 -10.34 -2.77
CA THR A 126 13.76 -10.75 -4.18
C THR A 126 14.66 -9.80 -4.96
N LYS A 127 14.64 -8.51 -4.61
CA LYS A 127 15.50 -7.48 -5.23
C LYS A 127 16.94 -7.59 -4.75
N LEU A 128 17.16 -7.91 -3.47
CA LEU A 128 18.49 -8.22 -2.95
C LEU A 128 19.06 -9.49 -3.61
N ARG A 129 18.23 -10.52 -3.78
CA ARG A 129 18.60 -11.75 -4.51
C ARG A 129 18.93 -11.47 -5.97
N TRP A 130 18.15 -10.65 -6.64
CA TRP A 130 18.49 -10.17 -7.98
C TRP A 130 19.80 -9.38 -7.99
N LEU A 131 20.02 -8.47 -7.05
CA LEU A 131 21.25 -7.66 -6.96
C LEU A 131 22.48 -8.55 -6.79
N ARG A 132 22.42 -9.53 -5.89
CA ARG A 132 23.46 -10.52 -5.65
C ARG A 132 23.84 -11.27 -6.92
N ASP A 133 22.85 -11.71 -7.69
CA ASP A 133 23.07 -12.57 -8.85
C ASP A 133 23.41 -11.79 -10.13
N ALA A 134 22.84 -10.60 -10.31
CA ALA A 134 23.00 -9.78 -11.52
C ALA A 134 24.10 -8.72 -11.42
N GLU A 135 24.37 -8.21 -10.22
CA GLU A 135 25.34 -7.13 -9.95
C GLU A 135 26.18 -7.43 -8.69
N PRO A 136 26.97 -8.52 -8.69
CA PRO A 136 27.66 -9.00 -7.49
C PRO A 136 28.64 -7.97 -6.89
N GLU A 137 29.23 -7.09 -7.70
CA GLU A 137 30.10 -6.00 -7.22
C GLU A 137 29.32 -4.95 -6.42
N ASN A 138 28.07 -4.67 -6.82
CA ASN A 138 27.19 -3.78 -6.06
C ASN A 138 26.69 -4.46 -4.78
N ALA A 139 26.31 -5.74 -4.87
CA ALA A 139 25.88 -6.52 -3.71
C ALA A 139 26.98 -6.57 -2.63
N ALA A 140 28.24 -6.81 -3.01
CA ALA A 140 29.37 -6.88 -2.08
C ALA A 140 29.66 -5.56 -1.34
N ARG A 141 29.17 -4.42 -1.83
CA ARG A 141 29.34 -3.10 -1.21
C ARG A 141 28.25 -2.78 -0.18
N VAL A 142 27.16 -3.55 -0.14
CA VAL A 142 26.00 -3.24 0.70
C VAL A 142 26.39 -3.30 2.17
N ALA A 143 26.37 -2.18 2.86
CA ALA A 143 26.56 -2.09 4.30
C ALA A 143 25.22 -2.00 5.05
N ALA A 144 24.22 -1.38 4.44
CA ALA A 144 22.86 -1.31 4.98
C ALA A 144 21.79 -1.47 3.89
N VAL A 145 20.63 -2.00 4.30
CA VAL A 145 19.42 -2.06 3.48
C VAL A 145 18.34 -1.22 4.18
N ALA A 146 17.64 -0.39 3.43
CA ALA A 146 16.55 0.46 3.91
C ALA A 146 15.42 0.47 2.88
N LEU A 147 14.21 0.83 3.32
CA LEU A 147 13.08 1.10 2.46
C LEU A 147 12.87 2.61 2.26
N PRO A 148 11.99 3.06 1.35
CA PRO A 148 11.89 4.46 0.97
C PRO A 148 11.58 5.41 2.14
N HIS A 149 10.67 5.04 3.05
CA HIS A 149 10.36 5.89 4.19
C HIS A 149 11.48 5.90 5.23
N ASP A 150 12.18 4.78 5.42
CA ASP A 150 13.33 4.66 6.31
C ASP A 150 14.43 5.63 5.90
N TRP A 151 14.76 5.62 4.59
CA TRP A 151 15.80 6.48 4.04
C TRP A 151 15.43 7.96 4.16
N LEU A 152 14.20 8.34 3.83
CA LEU A 152 13.73 9.73 4.01
C LEU A 152 13.76 10.16 5.48
N SER A 153 13.33 9.29 6.40
CA SER A 153 13.32 9.59 7.84
C SER A 153 14.74 9.67 8.42
N TRP A 154 15.70 8.95 7.84
CA TRP A 154 17.12 9.05 8.16
C TRP A 154 17.74 10.36 7.64
N ARG A 155 17.40 10.76 6.41
CA ARG A 155 17.80 12.06 5.83
C ARG A 155 17.21 13.25 6.62
N LEU A 156 15.93 13.18 7.01
CA LEU A 156 15.26 14.21 7.83
C LEU A 156 15.97 14.44 9.18
N ARG A 157 16.50 13.38 9.78
CA ARG A 157 17.28 13.45 11.02
C ARG A 157 18.73 13.90 10.81
N GLY A 158 19.13 14.22 9.57
CA GLY A 158 20.45 14.77 9.26
C GLY A 158 21.55 13.75 9.04
N TYR A 159 21.21 12.48 8.81
CA TYR A 159 22.16 11.45 8.42
C TYR A 159 22.24 11.29 6.90
N GLY A 160 23.39 10.86 6.39
CA GLY A 160 23.71 10.85 4.97
C GLY A 160 25.20 10.68 4.72
N PRO A 161 25.65 10.67 3.46
CA PRO A 161 27.07 10.78 3.14
C PRO A 161 27.70 11.97 3.88
N ALA A 162 28.94 11.80 4.36
CA ALA A 162 29.61 12.80 5.22
C ALA A 162 29.77 14.18 4.53
N ASP A 163 29.82 14.20 3.20
CA ASP A 163 29.88 15.40 2.36
C ASP A 163 28.51 16.04 2.07
N GLU A 164 27.41 15.34 2.38
CA GLU A 164 26.03 15.78 2.11
C GLU A 164 25.20 16.01 3.39
N SER A 165 25.72 15.59 4.56
CA SER A 165 24.91 15.47 5.76
C SER A 165 25.65 15.83 7.06
N PRO A 166 25.02 16.59 7.97
CA PRO A 166 25.70 17.08 9.17
C PRO A 166 26.05 15.99 10.21
N LEU A 167 25.30 14.88 10.26
CA LEU A 167 25.55 13.78 11.21
C LEU A 167 26.35 12.61 10.59
N GLY A 168 26.64 12.68 9.30
CA GLY A 168 27.38 11.63 8.59
C GLY A 168 26.64 10.29 8.49
N PRO A 169 27.34 9.23 8.02
CA PRO A 169 26.73 7.97 7.61
C PRO A 169 26.58 6.99 8.78
N VAL A 170 25.82 7.38 9.80
CA VAL A 170 25.52 6.48 10.93
C VAL A 170 24.40 5.53 10.52
N LEU A 171 24.76 4.37 9.98
CA LEU A 171 23.81 3.38 9.43
C LEU A 171 22.91 2.80 10.52
N GLU A 172 23.41 2.63 11.75
CA GLU A 172 22.65 2.14 12.90
C GLU A 172 21.55 3.10 13.35
N ALA A 173 21.57 4.36 12.87
CA ALA A 173 20.49 5.30 13.12
C ALA A 173 19.26 5.05 12.24
N LEU A 174 19.35 4.20 11.20
CA LEU A 174 18.19 3.78 10.41
C LEU A 174 17.12 3.20 11.34
N ALA A 175 15.88 3.61 11.10
CA ALA A 175 14.71 3.07 11.79
C ALA A 175 13.58 2.89 10.78
N THR A 176 12.76 1.89 11.02
CA THR A 176 11.57 1.54 10.24
C THR A 176 10.44 1.19 11.20
N ASP A 177 9.24 0.96 10.68
CA ASP A 177 8.13 0.43 11.45
C ASP A 177 7.86 -1.04 11.13
N ARG A 178 6.94 -1.66 11.86
CA ARG A 178 6.57 -3.06 11.61
C ARG A 178 5.92 -3.23 10.23
N SER A 179 5.13 -2.26 9.78
CA SER A 179 4.39 -2.36 8.53
C SER A 179 5.30 -2.45 7.31
N ASP A 180 6.29 -1.58 7.16
CA ASP A 180 7.17 -1.62 5.99
C ASP A 180 8.21 -2.74 6.10
N ALA A 181 8.71 -3.01 7.31
CA ALA A 181 9.55 -4.19 7.57
C ALA A 181 8.86 -5.49 7.15
N SER A 182 7.54 -5.62 7.35
CA SER A 182 6.79 -6.80 6.93
C SER A 182 6.70 -6.99 5.41
N GLY A 183 6.93 -5.93 4.64
CA GLY A 183 7.04 -5.96 3.18
C GLY A 183 8.39 -6.43 2.64
N THR A 184 9.35 -6.78 3.51
CA THR A 184 10.71 -7.13 3.10
C THR A 184 10.88 -8.59 2.69
N SER A 185 10.07 -9.50 3.25
CA SER A 185 10.30 -10.95 3.25
C SER A 185 11.62 -11.42 3.90
N TYR A 186 12.12 -10.65 4.87
CA TYR A 186 13.14 -11.10 5.83
C TYR A 186 12.87 -10.55 7.24
N TRP A 187 11.62 -10.25 7.57
CA TRP A 187 11.14 -9.90 8.91
C TRP A 187 9.95 -10.79 9.28
N SER A 188 9.84 -11.17 10.55
CA SER A 188 8.79 -12.10 11.01
C SER A 188 7.67 -11.38 11.77
N PRO A 189 6.42 -11.42 11.29
CA PRO A 189 5.26 -10.92 12.05
C PRO A 189 4.99 -11.74 13.32
N ALA A 190 5.49 -12.97 13.40
CA ALA A 190 5.30 -13.86 14.54
C ALA A 190 6.27 -13.56 15.69
N THR A 191 7.52 -13.23 15.40
CA THR A 191 8.53 -12.91 16.43
C THR A 191 8.74 -11.41 16.64
N GLY A 192 8.47 -10.60 15.62
CA GLY A 192 8.78 -9.17 15.63
C GLY A 192 10.22 -8.84 15.22
N ASP A 193 11.01 -9.85 14.82
CA ASP A 193 12.45 -9.73 14.53
C ASP A 193 12.79 -10.03 13.08
N TYR A 194 13.97 -9.57 12.65
CA TYR A 194 14.53 -9.92 11.35
C TYR A 194 14.99 -11.37 11.27
N ASP A 195 14.68 -11.99 10.14
CA ASP A 195 15.18 -13.29 9.74
C ASP A 195 16.51 -13.15 9.00
N ARG A 196 17.61 -13.24 9.74
CA ARG A 196 18.96 -13.06 9.22
C ARG A 196 19.36 -14.12 8.21
N GLU A 197 18.83 -15.34 8.31
CA GLU A 197 19.11 -16.40 7.33
C GLU A 197 18.51 -16.04 5.97
N LEU A 198 17.26 -15.55 5.95
CA LEU A 198 16.61 -15.10 4.70
C LEU A 198 17.29 -13.85 4.13
N LEU A 199 17.76 -12.93 4.97
CA LEU A 199 18.58 -11.80 4.51
C LEU A 199 19.86 -12.29 3.82
N VAL A 200 20.63 -13.16 4.48
CA VAL A 200 21.89 -13.69 3.94
C VAL A 200 21.64 -14.51 2.68
N ALA A 201 20.59 -15.32 2.63
CA ALA A 201 20.21 -16.06 1.43
C ALA A 201 19.79 -15.14 0.28
N SER A 202 19.26 -13.96 0.58
CA SER A 202 18.91 -12.95 -0.42
C SER A 202 20.13 -12.16 -0.88
N LEU A 203 20.88 -11.54 0.03
CA LEU A 203 21.98 -10.62 -0.31
C LEU A 203 23.32 -11.32 -0.55
N GLY A 204 23.52 -12.52 0.00
CA GLY A 204 24.78 -13.26 -0.01
C GLY A 204 25.66 -13.04 1.22
N HIS A 205 25.36 -12.02 2.04
CA HIS A 205 25.98 -11.77 3.34
C HIS A 205 25.03 -10.95 4.23
N ASP A 206 25.42 -10.70 5.48
CA ASP A 206 24.63 -9.91 6.43
C ASP A 206 24.87 -8.39 6.24
N ALA A 207 23.92 -7.55 6.67
CA ALA A 207 23.97 -6.10 6.55
C ALA A 207 23.26 -5.40 7.73
N VAL A 208 23.53 -4.11 7.93
CA VAL A 208 22.75 -3.28 8.86
C VAL A 208 21.31 -3.18 8.35
N LEU A 209 20.36 -3.42 9.24
CA LEU A 209 18.94 -3.24 8.97
C LEU A 209 18.37 -2.17 9.92
N PRO A 210 17.32 -1.43 9.52
CA PRO A 210 16.74 -0.39 10.34
C PRO A 210 16.17 -0.96 11.64
N ARG A 211 16.31 -0.25 12.75
CA ARG A 211 15.64 -0.66 14.00
C ARG A 211 14.13 -0.59 13.84
N ILE A 212 13.42 -1.65 14.26
CA ILE A 212 11.95 -1.65 14.31
C ILE A 212 11.48 -0.74 15.46
N ALA A 213 10.78 0.34 15.12
CA ALA A 213 10.20 1.28 16.07
C ALA A 213 8.74 0.94 16.40
N GLY A 214 8.30 1.33 17.60
CA GLY A 214 6.91 1.20 18.02
C GLY A 214 5.96 2.19 17.31
N PRO A 215 4.65 1.90 17.20
CA PRO A 215 3.66 2.70 16.45
C PRO A 215 3.61 4.21 16.74
N GLY A 216 3.87 4.61 17.99
CA GLY A 216 3.91 5.99 18.44
C GLY A 216 5.27 6.40 19.01
N GLU A 217 6.33 5.68 18.65
CA GLU A 217 7.67 5.97 19.13
C GLU A 217 8.29 7.12 18.32
N SER A 218 8.96 8.07 18.98
CA SER A 218 9.85 8.98 18.27
C SER A 218 11.16 8.28 17.95
N ILE A 219 11.59 8.34 16.68
CA ILE A 219 12.89 7.81 16.24
C ILE A 219 13.99 8.88 16.30
N GLY A 220 13.74 10.02 16.94
CA GLY A 220 14.66 11.15 17.05
C GLY A 220 14.05 12.45 16.54
N GLU A 221 14.90 13.46 16.35
CA GLU A 221 14.50 14.80 15.93
C GLU A 221 15.22 15.20 14.64
N THR A 222 14.60 16.11 13.88
CA THR A 222 15.27 16.77 12.76
C THR A 222 16.45 17.61 13.25
N VAL A 223 17.45 17.79 12.38
CA VAL A 223 18.48 18.81 12.55
C VAL A 223 18.22 19.96 11.59
N ALA A 224 18.94 21.08 11.76
CA ALA A 224 18.83 22.20 10.84
C ALA A 224 19.37 21.81 9.46
N LEU A 225 18.48 21.69 8.48
CA LEU A 225 18.77 21.46 7.07
C LEU A 225 18.12 22.59 6.25
N PRO A 226 18.52 22.81 4.99
CA PRO A 226 17.84 23.77 4.12
C PRO A 226 16.32 23.54 4.08
N GLY A 227 15.54 24.51 4.54
CA GLY A 227 14.07 24.43 4.58
C GLY A 227 13.47 23.55 5.68
N ILE A 228 14.29 22.99 6.58
CA ILE A 228 13.84 22.09 7.65
C ILE A 228 14.45 22.55 8.99
N PRO A 229 13.64 23.02 9.95
CA PRO A 229 14.09 23.40 11.29
C PRO A 229 14.63 22.20 12.07
N ALA A 230 15.52 22.46 13.03
CA ALA A 230 15.91 21.48 14.03
C ALA A 230 14.81 21.29 15.09
N GLY A 231 14.76 20.11 15.71
CA GLY A 231 13.92 19.83 16.88
C GLY A 231 12.49 19.39 16.57
N ILE A 232 12.18 19.06 15.32
CA ILE A 232 10.89 18.44 14.95
C ILE A 232 11.00 16.95 15.26
N LEU A 233 10.11 16.41 16.10
CA LEU A 233 10.08 14.97 16.38
C LEU A 233 9.78 14.19 15.10
N VAL A 234 10.53 13.13 14.86
CA VAL A 234 10.30 12.22 13.72
C VAL A 234 9.64 10.94 14.24
N GLY A 235 8.47 10.60 13.69
CA GLY A 235 7.74 9.37 13.98
C GLY A 235 8.35 8.16 13.27
N PRO A 236 7.83 6.94 13.52
CA PRO A 236 8.41 5.70 13.02
C PRO A 236 8.27 5.52 11.50
N GLY A 237 7.31 6.21 10.88
CA GLY A 237 6.91 6.00 9.50
C GLY A 237 6.00 4.78 9.33
N ALA A 238 5.55 4.55 8.10
CA ALA A 238 4.78 3.37 7.73
C ALA A 238 4.80 3.11 6.22
N GLY A 239 4.59 1.85 5.84
CA GLY A 239 4.21 1.51 4.47
C GLY A 239 2.84 2.10 4.11
N ASP A 240 2.66 2.51 2.85
CA ASP A 240 1.49 3.25 2.36
C ASP A 240 0.12 2.62 2.71
N ASN A 241 -0.07 1.31 2.53
CA ASN A 241 -1.34 0.65 2.87
C ASN A 241 -1.64 0.72 4.38
N ALA A 242 -0.62 0.54 5.23
CA ALA A 242 -0.76 0.63 6.67
C ALA A 242 -0.96 2.07 7.14
N ALA A 243 -0.27 3.03 6.53
CA ALA A 243 -0.51 4.45 6.75
C ALA A 243 -1.95 4.83 6.35
N ALA A 244 -2.44 4.36 5.20
CA ALA A 244 -3.82 4.58 4.76
C ALA A 244 -4.83 3.97 5.74
N ALA A 245 -4.61 2.73 6.21
CA ALA A 245 -5.44 2.11 7.25
C ALA A 245 -5.49 2.97 8.53
N LEU A 246 -4.33 3.47 8.96
CA LEU A 246 -4.22 4.31 10.15
C LEU A 246 -4.93 5.67 9.96
N GLY A 247 -4.77 6.30 8.80
CA GLY A 247 -5.41 7.56 8.43
C GLY A 247 -6.93 7.45 8.28
N LEU A 248 -7.43 6.27 7.91
CA LEU A 248 -8.85 5.92 7.90
C LEU A 248 -9.42 5.63 9.29
N GLY A 249 -8.58 5.54 10.31
CA GLY A 249 -8.98 5.10 11.64
C GLY A 249 -9.44 3.64 11.66
N ALA A 250 -8.97 2.81 10.72
CA ALA A 250 -9.33 1.41 10.64
C ALA A 250 -8.88 0.66 11.90
N VAL A 251 -9.72 -0.26 12.35
CA VAL A 251 -9.49 -1.12 13.53
C VAL A 251 -9.77 -2.57 13.19
N ALA A 252 -9.37 -3.50 14.07
CA ALA A 252 -9.59 -4.93 13.85
C ALA A 252 -11.05 -5.23 13.47
N GLY A 253 -11.25 -5.94 12.36
CA GLY A 253 -12.56 -6.19 11.75
C GLY A 253 -12.94 -5.27 10.60
N ASP A 254 -12.24 -4.15 10.41
CA ASP A 254 -12.39 -3.32 9.21
C ASP A 254 -11.57 -3.90 8.05
N VAL A 255 -12.16 -3.84 6.85
CA VAL A 255 -11.50 -4.15 5.58
C VAL A 255 -11.50 -2.89 4.74
N VAL A 256 -10.33 -2.46 4.29
CA VAL A 256 -10.20 -1.38 3.33
C VAL A 256 -10.15 -1.98 1.92
N VAL A 257 -11.06 -1.55 1.07
CA VAL A 257 -11.07 -1.85 -0.36
C VAL A 257 -10.72 -0.56 -1.09
N SER A 258 -9.49 -0.49 -1.61
CA SER A 258 -8.99 0.68 -2.33
C SER A 258 -9.08 0.45 -3.82
N ILE A 259 -9.87 1.27 -4.51
CA ILE A 259 -10.13 1.21 -5.95
C ILE A 259 -9.36 2.35 -6.65
N GLY A 260 -8.05 2.14 -6.79
CA GLY A 260 -7.20 2.92 -7.69
C GLY A 260 -7.20 2.33 -9.10
N THR A 261 -6.22 2.69 -9.93
CA THR A 261 -6.01 2.03 -11.24
C THR A 261 -5.90 0.51 -11.11
N SER A 262 -5.23 0.06 -10.04
CA SER A 262 -5.23 -1.30 -9.50
C SER A 262 -5.98 -1.34 -8.16
N GLY A 263 -6.36 -2.53 -7.71
CA GLY A 263 -7.10 -2.71 -6.47
C GLY A 263 -6.23 -3.24 -5.33
N THR A 264 -6.58 -2.88 -4.10
CA THR A 264 -6.07 -3.57 -2.91
C THR A 264 -7.22 -3.86 -1.94
N VAL A 265 -7.15 -5.00 -1.29
CA VAL A 265 -8.07 -5.41 -0.22
C VAL A 265 -7.21 -5.78 0.96
N PHE A 266 -7.31 -5.01 2.03
CA PHE A 266 -6.53 -5.27 3.24
C PHE A 266 -7.39 -5.14 4.48
N ALA A 267 -7.27 -6.11 5.37
CA ALA A 267 -8.04 -6.15 6.60
C ALA A 267 -7.16 -5.84 7.80
N VAL A 268 -7.70 -5.17 8.81
CA VAL A 268 -7.03 -5.02 10.09
C VAL A 268 -7.43 -6.19 10.99
N THR A 269 -6.45 -6.85 11.60
CA THR A 269 -6.68 -8.04 12.44
C THR A 269 -5.68 -8.12 13.58
N ASP A 270 -6.04 -8.77 14.68
CA ASP A 270 -5.25 -8.91 15.91
C ASP A 270 -4.26 -10.09 15.89
N ARG A 271 -4.31 -10.94 14.85
CA ARG A 271 -3.46 -12.13 14.69
C ARG A 271 -2.60 -12.06 13.43
N PRO A 272 -1.35 -12.55 13.47
CA PRO A 272 -0.54 -12.66 12.27
C PRO A 272 -1.17 -13.67 11.30
N ILE A 273 -0.96 -13.44 10.01
CA ILE A 273 -1.47 -14.26 8.93
C ILE A 273 -0.29 -14.86 8.17
N ALA A 274 -0.43 -16.12 7.78
CA ALA A 274 0.53 -16.85 6.95
C ALA A 274 -0.27 -17.68 5.94
N ASP A 275 -0.25 -17.27 4.68
CA ASP A 275 -0.92 -17.95 3.58
C ASP A 275 0.11 -18.68 2.71
N GLU A 276 0.14 -20.01 2.81
CA GLU A 276 1.07 -20.83 2.02
C GLU A 276 0.77 -20.80 0.51
N THR A 277 -0.43 -20.40 0.11
CA THR A 277 -0.77 -20.24 -1.32
C THR A 277 -0.10 -19.01 -1.93
N GLY A 278 0.35 -18.07 -1.10
CA GLY A 278 0.92 -16.79 -1.52
C GLY A 278 -0.10 -15.78 -2.03
N THR A 279 -1.40 -16.04 -1.86
CA THR A 279 -2.45 -15.11 -2.31
C THR A 279 -2.54 -13.89 -1.40
N VAL A 280 -2.47 -14.10 -0.08
CA VAL A 280 -2.53 -13.05 0.93
C VAL A 280 -1.14 -12.81 1.52
N ALA A 281 -0.66 -11.57 1.43
CA ALA A 281 0.55 -11.15 2.13
C ALA A 281 0.21 -10.82 3.59
N GLY A 282 0.84 -11.51 4.54
CA GLY A 282 0.62 -11.38 5.98
C GLY A 282 1.40 -10.22 6.61
N PHE A 283 1.12 -8.99 6.17
CA PHE A 283 1.80 -7.81 6.68
C PHE A 283 1.40 -7.42 8.10
N ALA A 284 2.22 -6.57 8.74
CA ALA A 284 1.86 -5.85 9.96
C ALA A 284 1.17 -4.53 9.60
N ASP A 285 0.36 -4.01 10.52
CA ASP A 285 -0.19 -2.66 10.41
C ASP A 285 0.71 -1.63 11.13
N ALA A 286 0.35 -0.35 11.01
CA ALA A 286 1.08 0.76 11.63
C ALA A 286 0.61 1.09 13.07
N SER A 287 -0.35 0.35 13.63
CA SER A 287 -0.94 0.60 14.96
C SER A 287 -0.59 -0.43 16.03
N GLY A 288 0.11 -1.51 15.66
CA GLY A 288 0.55 -2.55 16.60
C GLY A 288 -0.10 -3.92 16.36
N VAL A 289 -0.93 -4.06 15.34
CA VAL A 289 -1.63 -5.28 14.94
C VAL A 289 -1.16 -5.74 13.55
N TYR A 290 -2.03 -6.35 12.74
CA TYR A 290 -1.70 -6.95 11.44
C TYR A 290 -2.61 -6.49 10.30
N LEU A 291 -2.09 -6.61 9.09
CA LEU A 291 -2.67 -6.07 7.85
C LEU A 291 -2.59 -7.08 6.69
N PRO A 292 -3.23 -8.27 6.77
CA PRO A 292 -3.33 -9.18 5.63
C PRO A 292 -3.85 -8.45 4.39
N LEU A 293 -3.08 -8.54 3.31
CA LEU A 293 -3.28 -7.74 2.11
C LEU A 293 -3.32 -8.61 0.87
N VAL A 294 -4.27 -8.29 -0.01
CA VAL A 294 -4.40 -8.79 -1.36
C VAL A 294 -4.30 -7.62 -2.33
N ALA A 295 -3.60 -7.83 -3.43
CA ALA A 295 -3.53 -6.86 -4.52
C ALA A 295 -4.11 -7.45 -5.80
N THR A 296 -4.93 -6.66 -6.50
CA THR A 296 -5.45 -6.99 -7.84
C THR A 296 -4.87 -6.02 -8.86
N LEU A 297 -4.83 -6.40 -10.13
CA LEU A 297 -4.39 -5.54 -11.23
C LEU A 297 -5.56 -4.72 -11.78
N ASN A 298 -6.76 -5.30 -11.79
CA ASN A 298 -7.92 -4.76 -12.49
C ASN A 298 -8.93 -4.16 -11.51
N ALA A 299 -8.86 -2.83 -11.33
CA ALA A 299 -9.81 -2.06 -10.53
C ALA A 299 -10.42 -0.91 -11.35
N ALA A 300 -10.14 0.36 -11.06
CA ALA A 300 -10.74 1.49 -11.78
C ALA A 300 -10.49 1.45 -13.30
N ARG A 301 -9.38 0.86 -13.76
CA ARG A 301 -9.08 0.69 -15.20
C ARG A 301 -10.15 -0.11 -15.96
N VAL A 302 -10.88 -0.99 -15.26
CA VAL A 302 -12.01 -1.74 -15.81
C VAL A 302 -13.10 -0.78 -16.22
N LEU A 303 -13.44 0.16 -15.32
CA LEU A 303 -14.43 1.19 -15.56
C LEU A 303 -13.96 2.15 -16.66
N ASP A 304 -12.69 2.58 -16.65
CA ASP A 304 -12.12 3.42 -17.70
C ASP A 304 -12.25 2.76 -19.10
N SER A 305 -11.96 1.46 -19.18
CA SER A 305 -12.02 0.68 -20.42
C SER A 305 -13.45 0.61 -20.96
N VAL A 306 -14.40 0.26 -20.09
CA VAL A 306 -15.82 0.12 -20.49
C VAL A 306 -16.47 1.48 -20.76
N SER A 307 -16.10 2.53 -20.03
CA SER A 307 -16.52 3.91 -20.29
C SER A 307 -16.13 4.34 -21.69
N ARG A 308 -14.86 4.10 -22.08
CA ARG A 308 -14.38 4.37 -23.45
C ARG A 308 -15.10 3.54 -24.50
N LEU A 309 -15.33 2.25 -24.24
CA LEU A 309 -16.05 1.36 -25.15
C LEU A 309 -17.48 1.84 -25.41
N LEU A 310 -18.17 2.34 -24.38
CA LEU A 310 -19.53 2.86 -24.47
C LEU A 310 -19.59 4.31 -24.97
N GLY A 311 -18.46 5.01 -25.03
CA GLY A 311 -18.38 6.42 -25.41
C GLY A 311 -19.04 7.35 -24.38
N VAL A 312 -18.87 7.06 -23.09
CA VAL A 312 -19.43 7.83 -21.97
C VAL A 312 -18.31 8.23 -20.99
N ASP A 313 -18.61 9.17 -20.10
CA ASP A 313 -17.79 9.44 -18.91
C ASP A 313 -18.19 8.54 -17.73
N HIS A 314 -17.49 8.68 -16.60
CA HIS A 314 -17.73 7.82 -15.43
C HIS A 314 -19.07 8.05 -14.77
N ASP A 315 -19.59 9.28 -14.80
CA ASP A 315 -20.89 9.60 -14.20
C ASP A 315 -22.00 8.92 -15.02
N ALA A 316 -21.98 9.08 -16.34
CA ALA A 316 -22.92 8.40 -17.23
C ALA A 316 -22.73 6.87 -17.24
N LEU A 317 -21.51 6.34 -17.05
CA LEU A 317 -21.30 4.90 -16.83
C LEU A 317 -22.01 4.43 -15.56
N GLY A 318 -21.94 5.21 -14.48
CA GLY A 318 -22.62 4.94 -13.22
C GLY A 318 -24.15 4.96 -13.37
N GLU A 319 -24.69 5.96 -14.09
CA GLU A 319 -26.12 6.03 -14.41
C GLU A 319 -26.60 4.81 -15.21
N LEU A 320 -25.85 4.40 -16.24
CA LEU A 320 -26.14 3.20 -17.03
C LEU A 320 -26.10 1.93 -16.17
N ALA A 321 -25.11 1.80 -15.29
CA ALA A 321 -25.01 0.66 -14.40
C ALA A 321 -26.21 0.58 -13.44
N LEU A 322 -26.65 1.71 -12.88
CA LEU A 322 -27.80 1.76 -11.98
C LEU A 322 -29.15 1.57 -12.68
N ALA A 323 -29.21 1.75 -14.00
CA ALA A 323 -30.40 1.48 -14.80
C ALA A 323 -30.63 -0.02 -15.08
N ALA A 324 -29.61 -0.86 -14.88
CA ALA A 324 -29.72 -2.31 -14.98
C ALA A 324 -29.93 -2.97 -13.61
N GLU A 325 -30.68 -4.07 -13.59
CA GLU A 325 -30.91 -4.90 -12.42
C GLU A 325 -29.65 -5.69 -12.01
N PRO A 326 -29.51 -6.06 -10.71
CA PRO A 326 -28.47 -6.96 -10.24
C PRO A 326 -28.31 -8.23 -11.09
N GLY A 327 -27.06 -8.55 -11.45
CA GLY A 327 -26.73 -9.69 -12.30
C GLY A 327 -26.89 -9.43 -13.80
N SER A 328 -27.14 -8.18 -14.22
CA SER A 328 -26.99 -7.70 -15.60
C SER A 328 -27.72 -8.56 -16.67
N ALA A 329 -28.90 -9.10 -16.33
CA ALA A 329 -29.65 -10.07 -17.14
C ALA A 329 -28.83 -11.31 -17.58
N GLY A 330 -27.82 -11.70 -16.80
CA GLY A 330 -26.91 -12.81 -17.05
C GLY A 330 -25.60 -12.43 -17.74
N LEU A 331 -25.39 -11.16 -18.10
CA LEU A 331 -24.11 -10.70 -18.66
C LEU A 331 -23.04 -10.60 -17.55
N VAL A 332 -21.89 -11.24 -17.73
CA VAL A 332 -20.82 -11.25 -16.72
C VAL A 332 -19.51 -10.82 -17.33
N LEU A 333 -18.85 -9.81 -16.77
CA LEU A 333 -17.49 -9.45 -17.12
C LEU A 333 -16.51 -10.04 -16.10
N GLN A 334 -15.62 -10.92 -16.55
CA GLN A 334 -14.41 -11.29 -15.81
C GLN A 334 -13.29 -10.33 -16.24
N PRO A 335 -12.82 -9.43 -15.38
CA PRO A 335 -12.16 -8.21 -15.83
C PRO A 335 -10.63 -8.31 -15.91
N TYR A 336 -10.06 -9.46 -16.27
CA TYR A 336 -8.59 -9.68 -16.30
C TYR A 336 -7.91 -9.03 -17.52
N PHE A 337 -8.06 -7.72 -17.70
CA PHE A 337 -7.54 -6.99 -18.87
C PHE A 337 -6.02 -6.99 -18.97
N GLU A 338 -5.33 -7.19 -17.85
CA GLU A 338 -3.87 -7.09 -17.71
C GLU A 338 -3.28 -8.34 -17.04
N GLY A 339 -3.89 -9.51 -17.29
CA GLY A 339 -3.76 -10.66 -16.40
C GLY A 339 -4.36 -10.36 -15.03
N GLU A 340 -4.03 -11.15 -14.02
CA GLU A 340 -4.44 -10.90 -12.63
C GLU A 340 -3.40 -11.40 -11.62
N ARG A 341 -3.31 -10.71 -10.47
CA ARG A 341 -2.48 -11.08 -9.32
C ARG A 341 -3.22 -12.00 -8.36
N THR A 342 -4.51 -11.76 -8.14
CA THR A 342 -5.36 -12.60 -7.30
C THR A 342 -6.70 -12.82 -7.98
N PRO A 343 -6.97 -14.05 -8.47
CA PRO A 343 -6.07 -15.22 -8.50
C PRO A 343 -4.81 -14.98 -9.36
N ASN A 344 -3.73 -15.75 -9.12
CA ASN A 344 -2.46 -15.61 -9.83
C ASN A 344 -2.56 -16.14 -11.27
N LEU A 345 -2.99 -15.27 -12.18
CA LEU A 345 -3.26 -15.58 -13.60
C LEU A 345 -2.62 -14.50 -14.49
N PRO A 346 -1.27 -14.46 -14.59
CA PRO A 346 -0.56 -13.37 -15.27
C PRO A 346 -0.85 -13.27 -16.77
N ASP A 347 -1.22 -14.38 -17.41
CA ASP A 347 -1.51 -14.46 -18.84
C ASP A 347 -3.02 -14.43 -19.17
N ALA A 348 -3.88 -14.24 -18.17
CA ALA A 348 -5.32 -14.19 -18.39
C ALA A 348 -5.74 -12.94 -19.19
N THR A 349 -6.87 -13.06 -19.86
CA THR A 349 -7.50 -11.94 -20.57
C THR A 349 -8.94 -11.75 -20.11
N ALA A 350 -9.43 -10.51 -20.20
CA ALA A 350 -10.80 -10.20 -19.83
C ALA A 350 -11.79 -10.94 -20.75
N THR A 351 -12.85 -11.48 -20.16
CA THR A 351 -13.86 -12.25 -20.90
C THR A 351 -15.27 -11.79 -20.52
N LEU A 352 -16.13 -11.65 -21.52
CA LEU A 352 -17.55 -11.33 -21.35
C LEU A 352 -18.38 -12.59 -21.63
N PHE A 353 -19.10 -13.07 -20.62
CA PHE A 353 -19.94 -14.26 -20.67
C PHE A 353 -21.43 -13.90 -20.68
N GLY A 354 -22.28 -14.86 -21.06
CA GLY A 354 -23.73 -14.74 -20.90
C GLY A 354 -24.41 -13.77 -21.88
N MET A 355 -23.80 -13.51 -23.04
CA MET A 355 -24.40 -12.68 -24.08
C MET A 355 -25.65 -13.35 -24.68
N THR A 356 -26.77 -12.64 -24.60
CA THR A 356 -28.05 -12.95 -25.24
C THR A 356 -28.62 -11.66 -25.85
N LEU A 357 -29.66 -11.77 -26.68
CA LEU A 357 -30.34 -10.57 -27.19
C LEU A 357 -30.91 -9.67 -26.06
N ALA A 358 -31.27 -10.26 -24.92
CA ALA A 358 -31.80 -9.52 -23.77
C ALA A 358 -30.70 -8.90 -22.91
N SER A 359 -29.57 -9.61 -22.73
CA SER A 359 -28.48 -9.16 -21.86
C SER A 359 -27.51 -8.19 -22.55
N THR A 360 -27.49 -8.15 -23.88
CA THR A 360 -26.56 -7.31 -24.65
C THR A 360 -27.10 -5.87 -24.81
N THR A 361 -27.12 -5.11 -23.73
CA THR A 361 -27.48 -3.67 -23.71
C THR A 361 -26.35 -2.83 -23.10
N ARG A 362 -26.42 -1.49 -23.27
CA ARG A 362 -25.40 -0.57 -22.71
C ARG A 362 -25.43 -0.59 -21.18
N GLU A 363 -26.63 -0.63 -20.61
CA GLU A 363 -26.91 -0.65 -19.18
C GLU A 363 -26.35 -1.93 -18.55
N ASN A 364 -26.65 -3.10 -19.13
CA ASN A 364 -26.14 -4.37 -18.64
C ASN A 364 -24.61 -4.47 -18.79
N LEU A 365 -24.01 -3.92 -19.85
CA LEU A 365 -22.55 -3.89 -19.98
C LEU A 365 -21.88 -2.99 -18.93
N ALA A 366 -22.45 -1.82 -18.67
CA ALA A 366 -21.98 -0.93 -17.61
C ALA A 366 -22.10 -1.60 -16.23
N ARG A 367 -23.23 -2.25 -15.97
CA ARG A 367 -23.50 -2.97 -14.73
C ARG A 367 -22.57 -4.15 -14.53
N ALA A 368 -22.37 -4.98 -15.56
CA ALA A 368 -21.46 -6.11 -15.53
C ALA A 368 -20.01 -5.67 -15.28
N ALA A 369 -19.62 -4.47 -15.76
CA ALA A 369 -18.30 -3.92 -15.50
C ALA A 369 -18.08 -3.56 -14.02
N VAL A 370 -19.06 -2.91 -13.39
CA VAL A 370 -19.02 -2.56 -11.96
C VAL A 370 -19.10 -3.83 -11.10
N GLU A 371 -20.03 -4.73 -11.40
CA GLU A 371 -20.19 -6.02 -10.71
C GLU A 371 -18.94 -6.88 -10.84
N GLY A 372 -18.39 -7.05 -12.05
CA GLY A 372 -17.20 -7.85 -12.30
C GLY A 372 -15.96 -7.33 -11.57
N MET A 373 -15.72 -6.02 -11.60
CA MET A 373 -14.64 -5.38 -10.84
C MET A 373 -14.79 -5.64 -9.33
N LEU A 374 -15.98 -5.44 -8.77
CA LEU A 374 -16.24 -5.64 -7.35
C LEU A 374 -16.19 -7.12 -6.95
N CYS A 375 -16.59 -8.04 -7.84
CA CYS A 375 -16.45 -9.47 -7.63
C CYS A 375 -14.97 -9.88 -7.53
N GLY A 376 -14.09 -9.35 -8.38
CA GLY A 376 -12.64 -9.61 -8.23
C GLY A 376 -12.09 -9.12 -6.89
N LEU A 377 -12.55 -7.96 -6.40
CA LEU A 377 -12.20 -7.47 -5.07
C LEU A 377 -12.81 -8.32 -3.94
N ALA A 378 -14.03 -8.83 -4.12
CA ALA A 378 -14.67 -9.75 -3.19
C ALA A 378 -13.94 -11.10 -3.12
N ASP A 379 -13.34 -11.59 -4.20
CA ASP A 379 -12.47 -12.78 -4.16
C ASP A 379 -11.24 -12.55 -3.28
N GLY A 380 -10.68 -11.33 -3.32
CA GLY A 380 -9.61 -10.91 -2.41
C GLY A 380 -10.04 -10.88 -0.95
N LEU A 381 -11.23 -10.37 -0.66
CA LEU A 381 -11.82 -10.42 0.69
C LEU A 381 -12.03 -11.88 1.15
N ASP A 382 -12.55 -12.74 0.28
CA ASP A 382 -12.76 -14.15 0.59
C ASP A 382 -11.43 -14.86 0.86
N ALA A 383 -10.35 -14.51 0.16
CA ALA A 383 -9.00 -15.01 0.45
C ALA A 383 -8.54 -14.66 1.86
N VAL A 384 -8.74 -13.42 2.28
CA VAL A 384 -8.41 -12.97 3.65
C VAL A 384 -9.28 -13.69 4.70
N ARG A 385 -10.58 -13.87 4.44
CA ARG A 385 -11.50 -14.58 5.35
C ARG A 385 -11.20 -16.05 5.52
N ARG A 386 -10.74 -16.74 4.47
CA ARG A 386 -10.33 -18.16 4.56
C ARG A 386 -9.21 -18.38 5.59
N LEU A 387 -8.46 -17.34 5.94
CA LEU A 387 -7.39 -17.36 6.93
C LEU A 387 -7.88 -17.01 8.35
N GLY A 388 -9.21 -16.96 8.56
CA GLY A 388 -9.84 -16.73 9.86
C GLY A 388 -9.97 -15.26 10.25
N VAL A 389 -9.76 -14.34 9.31
CA VAL A 389 -9.91 -12.90 9.56
C VAL A 389 -11.39 -12.51 9.54
N THR A 390 -11.82 -11.78 10.56
CA THR A 390 -13.18 -11.23 10.61
C THR A 390 -13.25 -9.96 9.76
N ALA A 391 -14.29 -9.85 8.94
CA ALA A 391 -14.58 -8.64 8.15
C ALA A 391 -16.00 -8.17 8.47
N ALA A 392 -16.09 -7.19 9.38
CA ALA A 392 -17.35 -6.64 9.89
C ALA A 392 -17.85 -5.45 9.04
N ARG A 393 -16.93 -4.69 8.44
CA ARG A 393 -17.22 -3.50 7.64
C ARG A 393 -16.20 -3.33 6.53
N VAL A 394 -16.67 -2.88 5.37
CA VAL A 394 -15.84 -2.44 4.24
C VAL A 394 -15.73 -0.91 4.23
N LEU A 395 -14.50 -0.41 4.25
CA LEU A 395 -14.14 0.99 3.99
C LEU A 395 -13.75 1.09 2.51
N LEU A 396 -14.63 1.67 1.70
CA LEU A 396 -14.44 1.78 0.26
C LEU A 396 -13.77 3.11 -0.10
N VAL A 397 -12.55 3.06 -0.62
CA VAL A 397 -11.73 4.23 -0.92
C VAL A 397 -11.18 4.20 -2.35
N GLY A 398 -10.49 5.25 -2.76
CA GLY A 398 -9.95 5.40 -4.12
C GLY A 398 -10.87 6.19 -5.04
N GLY A 399 -10.35 6.59 -6.20
CA GLY A 399 -11.05 7.53 -7.09
C GLY A 399 -12.40 7.02 -7.58
N ALA A 400 -12.51 5.73 -7.85
CA ALA A 400 -13.77 5.12 -8.30
C ALA A 400 -14.82 4.99 -7.18
N ALA A 401 -14.42 5.01 -5.91
CA ALA A 401 -15.34 4.93 -4.78
C ALA A 401 -16.24 6.18 -4.65
N ALA A 402 -15.85 7.30 -5.27
CA ALA A 402 -16.66 8.52 -5.33
C ALA A 402 -17.89 8.38 -6.25
N ASN A 403 -17.89 7.40 -7.17
CA ASN A 403 -19.04 7.15 -8.02
C ASN A 403 -20.15 6.43 -7.23
N PRO A 404 -21.36 7.00 -7.13
CA PRO A 404 -22.45 6.40 -6.35
C PRO A 404 -22.81 4.98 -6.77
N ALA A 405 -22.71 4.66 -8.07
CA ALA A 405 -22.98 3.32 -8.59
C ALA A 405 -22.02 2.28 -8.01
N VAL A 406 -20.74 2.62 -7.86
CA VAL A 406 -19.74 1.72 -7.28
C VAL A 406 -20.09 1.41 -5.83
N SER A 407 -20.41 2.42 -5.02
CA SER A 407 -20.80 2.21 -3.61
C SER A 407 -22.11 1.43 -3.45
N ARG A 408 -23.09 1.69 -4.32
CA ARG A 408 -24.38 0.98 -4.33
C ARG A 408 -24.19 -0.49 -4.69
N VAL A 409 -23.50 -0.77 -5.80
CA VAL A 409 -23.23 -2.16 -6.23
C VAL A 409 -22.30 -2.86 -5.25
N ALA A 410 -21.36 -2.16 -4.60
CA ALA A 410 -20.55 -2.73 -3.54
C ALA A 410 -21.41 -3.26 -2.37
N SER A 411 -22.47 -2.55 -1.98
CA SER A 411 -23.41 -3.03 -0.95
C SER A 411 -24.22 -4.27 -1.37
N GLU A 412 -24.31 -4.53 -2.69
CA GLU A 412 -24.98 -5.71 -3.26
C GLU A 412 -24.00 -6.87 -3.49
N VAL A 413 -22.71 -6.60 -3.68
CA VAL A 413 -21.66 -7.60 -3.89
C VAL A 413 -21.07 -8.09 -2.56
N PHE A 414 -20.75 -7.18 -1.65
CA PHE A 414 -20.21 -7.52 -0.34
C PHE A 414 -21.33 -7.90 0.63
N ASP A 415 -21.01 -8.81 1.55
CA ASP A 415 -21.85 -9.26 2.66
C ASP A 415 -21.55 -8.51 3.97
N ALA A 416 -21.01 -7.30 3.86
CA ALA A 416 -20.67 -6.43 4.97
C ALA A 416 -21.12 -4.98 4.69
N ALA A 417 -21.34 -4.20 5.76
CA ALA A 417 -21.69 -2.80 5.61
C ALA A 417 -20.58 -2.03 4.87
N VAL A 418 -20.97 -1.20 3.91
CA VAL A 418 -20.04 -0.39 3.10
C VAL A 418 -20.07 1.05 3.62
N VAL A 419 -18.91 1.57 3.98
CA VAL A 419 -18.71 2.96 4.35
C VAL A 419 -17.79 3.60 3.32
N VAL A 420 -18.21 4.74 2.78
CA VAL A 420 -17.42 5.56 1.85
C VAL A 420 -16.93 6.78 2.61
N PRO A 421 -15.65 6.84 3.02
CA PRO A 421 -15.09 8.01 3.67
C PRO A 421 -14.89 9.16 2.67
N GLU A 422 -14.86 10.41 3.14
CA GLU A 422 -14.60 11.58 2.29
C GLU A 422 -13.22 11.49 1.63
N PRO A 423 -13.10 11.76 0.30
CA PRO A 423 -11.83 11.71 -0.40
C PRO A 423 -10.73 12.46 0.34
N GLY A 424 -9.60 11.79 0.56
CA GLY A 424 -8.50 12.35 1.33
C GLY A 424 -7.18 11.66 1.04
N GLU A 425 -6.11 12.32 1.46
CA GLU A 425 -4.73 11.83 1.35
C GLU A 425 -4.40 10.87 2.49
N TYR A 426 -5.08 9.70 2.53
CA TYR A 426 -5.09 8.83 3.71
C TYR A 426 -3.70 8.35 4.16
N VAL A 427 -2.74 8.22 3.24
CA VAL A 427 -1.34 7.90 3.58
C VAL A 427 -0.74 9.03 4.41
N ALA A 428 -0.78 10.26 3.91
CA ALA A 428 -0.27 11.43 4.63
C ALA A 428 -1.08 11.69 5.91
N LEU A 429 -2.40 11.48 5.89
CA LEU A 429 -3.25 11.58 7.09
C LEU A 429 -2.86 10.52 8.13
N GLY A 430 -2.54 9.29 7.74
CA GLY A 430 -2.01 8.27 8.65
C GLY A 430 -0.66 8.66 9.23
N ALA A 431 0.24 9.21 8.41
CA ALA A 431 1.50 9.74 8.89
C ALA A 431 1.32 10.88 9.90
N THR A 432 0.32 11.78 9.72
CA THR A 432 0.01 12.79 10.76
C THR A 432 -0.48 12.16 12.07
N VAL A 433 -1.20 11.04 12.01
CA VAL A 433 -1.63 10.30 13.22
C VAL A 433 -0.42 9.77 13.98
N GLN A 434 0.57 9.19 13.29
CA GLN A 434 1.83 8.76 13.92
C GLN A 434 2.64 9.93 14.48
N ALA A 435 2.74 11.04 13.74
CA ALA A 435 3.44 12.23 14.20
C ALA A 435 2.83 12.78 15.49
N ALA A 436 1.49 12.90 15.54
CA ALA A 436 0.78 13.31 16.75
C ALA A 436 0.91 12.27 17.88
N TRP A 437 0.94 10.98 17.56
CA TRP A 437 1.16 9.93 18.55
C TRP A 437 2.56 10.03 19.17
N ALA A 438 3.60 10.19 18.35
CA ALA A 438 4.97 10.41 18.82
C ALA A 438 5.09 11.68 19.68
N LEU A 439 4.38 12.74 19.32
CA LEU A 439 4.38 14.00 20.07
C LEU A 439 3.67 13.91 21.42
N THR A 440 2.52 13.23 21.48
CA THR A 440 1.63 13.25 22.66
C THR A 440 1.73 12.00 23.53
N GLY A 441 2.35 10.94 23.03
CA GLY A 441 2.41 9.62 23.68
C GLY A 441 1.14 8.78 23.53
N SER A 442 0.08 9.30 22.88
CA SER A 442 -1.18 8.58 22.67
C SER A 442 -1.71 8.74 21.25
N ARG A 443 -2.31 7.69 20.68
CA ARG A 443 -2.95 7.76 19.36
C ARG A 443 -4.11 8.77 19.41
N PRO A 444 -4.13 9.81 18.55
CA PRO A 444 -5.23 10.77 18.54
C PRO A 444 -6.54 10.11 18.09
N ALA A 445 -7.66 10.54 18.68
CA ALA A 445 -9.00 10.05 18.38
C ALA A 445 -9.70 10.89 17.29
N TRP A 446 -8.98 11.28 16.24
CA TRP A 446 -9.56 12.05 15.13
C TRP A 446 -10.51 11.18 14.31
N THR A 447 -11.66 11.75 13.96
CA THR A 447 -12.68 11.07 13.15
C THR A 447 -12.56 11.41 11.67
N VAL A 448 -12.75 10.42 10.82
CA VAL A 448 -12.83 10.61 9.36
C VAL A 448 -14.28 10.84 8.98
N ALA A 449 -14.55 11.92 8.23
CA ALA A 449 -15.87 12.19 7.69
C ALA A 449 -16.26 11.15 6.64
N THR A 450 -17.56 10.86 6.52
CA THR A 450 -18.08 9.83 5.61
C THR A 450 -19.11 10.41 4.66
N LEU A 451 -18.95 10.14 3.37
CA LEU A 451 -19.91 10.50 2.33
C LEU A 451 -21.16 9.62 2.35
N ALA A 452 -20.97 8.32 2.60
CA ALA A 452 -22.07 7.36 2.59
C ALA A 452 -21.81 6.22 3.56
N ARG A 453 -22.92 5.67 4.06
CA ARG A 453 -22.97 4.40 4.79
C ARG A 453 -24.14 3.59 4.24
N LEU A 454 -23.83 2.43 3.69
CA LEU A 454 -24.80 1.51 3.13
C LEU A 454 -24.77 0.22 3.95
N ASP A 455 -25.93 -0.22 4.43
CA ASP A 455 -26.06 -1.55 5.00
C ASP A 455 -25.90 -2.61 3.91
N ALA A 456 -25.49 -3.82 4.29
CA ALA A 456 -25.37 -4.92 3.34
C ALA A 456 -26.75 -5.23 2.75
N SER A 457 -26.86 -5.21 1.42
CA SER A 457 -28.04 -5.62 0.66
C SER A 457 -27.64 -6.68 -0.36
N THR A 458 -26.85 -7.66 0.08
CA THR A 458 -26.16 -8.63 -0.76
C THR A 458 -27.14 -9.36 -1.67
N VAL A 459 -26.78 -9.46 -2.96
CA VAL A 459 -27.53 -10.18 -3.98
C VAL A 459 -26.68 -11.38 -4.41
N PRO A 460 -26.94 -12.60 -3.88
CA PRO A 460 -26.11 -13.78 -4.13
C PRO A 460 -25.90 -14.08 -5.62
N LEU A 461 -26.92 -13.81 -6.45
CA LEU A 461 -26.90 -14.02 -7.90
C LEU A 461 -25.66 -13.42 -8.57
N ILE A 462 -25.21 -12.22 -8.14
CA ILE A 462 -24.06 -11.53 -8.76
C ILE A 462 -22.80 -12.39 -8.62
N ARG A 463 -22.50 -12.84 -7.39
CA ARG A 463 -21.33 -13.67 -7.08
C ARG A 463 -21.46 -15.08 -7.65
N GLU A 464 -22.65 -15.66 -7.63
CA GLU A 464 -22.93 -16.98 -8.21
C GLU A 464 -22.68 -17.00 -9.73
N GLN A 465 -23.17 -16.01 -10.46
CA GLN A 465 -22.94 -15.88 -11.91
C GLN A 465 -21.46 -15.65 -12.23
N TYR A 466 -20.77 -14.81 -11.45
CA TYR A 466 -19.35 -14.56 -11.61
C TYR A 466 -18.52 -15.84 -11.39
N ALA A 467 -18.76 -16.57 -10.31
CA ALA A 467 -18.04 -17.79 -9.97
C ALA A 467 -18.27 -18.93 -10.97
N ALA A 468 -19.49 -19.05 -11.51
CA ALA A 468 -19.83 -20.06 -12.51
C ALA A 468 -18.99 -19.96 -13.80
N HIS A 469 -18.50 -18.75 -14.11
CA HIS A 469 -17.66 -18.50 -15.28
C HIS A 469 -16.16 -18.38 -14.95
N ALA A 470 -15.82 -18.01 -13.71
CA ALA A 470 -14.43 -18.01 -13.24
C ALA A 470 -13.81 -19.41 -13.19
N ALA A 471 -14.60 -20.46 -12.93
CA ALA A 471 -14.13 -21.85 -12.88
C ALA A 471 -13.83 -22.49 -14.26
N THR A 472 -14.13 -21.80 -15.36
CA THR A 472 -13.92 -22.29 -16.73
C THR A 472 -12.70 -21.69 -17.44
N ALA A 473 -11.87 -20.91 -16.73
CA ALA A 473 -10.68 -20.25 -17.25
C ALA A 473 -9.38 -21.01 -16.94
#